data_AF-A0A8H6ZI51-F1
#
_entry.id   AF-A0A8H6ZI51-F1
#
_cell.length_a   1.000
_cell.length_b   1.000
_cell.length_c   1.000
_cell.angle_alpha   90.00
_cell.angle_beta   90.00
_cell.angle_gamma   90.00
#
_symmetry.space_group_name_H-M   'P 1'
#
loop_
_entity.id
_entity.type
_entity.pdbx_description
1 polymer ?
#
loop_
_entity_poly.entity_id
_entity_poly.type
_entity_poly.pdbx_seq_one_letter_code
_entity_poly.pdbx_strand_id
1 'polypeptide(L)'
;MQQSGFPRDRQQHQHPTHDYDSFEDDLYGSPPRLDNNLRGPQYQRRSHEYSYGEDLHPLQLEMMNDIRREESLHIEERVYRTMDPAPPSMHRQYGIGRGPPPVRSTSFNPGTLPSTAIPTPLTGRRSRSTQLPAVHDAPVQTSSVQMADIEALFQRVSLQQEERHREQMAQVSRQQEEHHREQMEQNQALHARMDSLERRSQPPVSVQRGGFSGRARNNSPEPRDLPVADDGPGTAGEEVRIVDDGVEADDESDEEGGEGKRKRKKKKVKTDEGKTQTAIQTLSTKLFRGACGVKGRDWPDPDTIRINPSTGVRYLSPVFPEDVNHPRNHAICVAVAAIVGEELKSKKPAGIPQTAKWTDDLLFKCAQNSFRACKESWKKGEKEENAKRAEINERSNRWYRRRCTKMLHIKSQLDAYAEKHGLPAHVMQHLLTEQLLSDEASGPEDEDESFDAWKVRMATAYGLTVLTPAALKKEQFLEVLKCPWRSDELSEISHELQALYDASLKTTASGNPKYKRVITPTQRTWDRIPYVAPWDFGISAEWLDAQRRDPASAPLVHDWGKYGDPEGFGAQAMSADSTTSDTRLRAVDPQFDFDGLSEREE
;
A
#
# COMPACT_ATOMS: atom_id res chain seq x y z
N MET A 1 -46.43 66.17 16.29
CA MET A 1 -47.50 66.08 17.30
C MET A 1 -48.35 64.86 16.97
N GLN A 2 -48.94 64.20 18.00
CA GLN A 2 -49.63 62.89 17.93
C GLN A 2 -48.64 61.70 17.75
N GLN A 3 -48.49 60.82 18.77
CA GLN A 3 -49.18 59.53 19.02
C GLN A 3 -48.69 58.41 18.06
N SER A 4 -48.52 57.11 18.39
CA SER A 4 -48.54 56.26 19.60
C SER A 4 -47.79 54.92 19.25
N GLY A 5 -47.56 53.90 20.09
CA GLY A 5 -47.69 53.73 21.55
C GLY A 5 -48.12 52.29 21.96
N PHE A 6 -47.28 51.59 22.76
CA PHE A 6 -47.53 50.26 23.39
C PHE A 6 -47.59 49.02 22.44
N PRO A 7 -47.59 47.76 22.95
CA PRO A 7 -46.43 47.12 23.60
C PRO A 7 -46.13 45.68 23.12
N ARG A 8 -45.14 45.00 23.75
CA ARG A 8 -44.81 43.58 23.53
C ARG A 8 -45.81 42.65 24.22
N ASP A 9 -46.27 41.63 23.50
CA ASP A 9 -46.87 40.41 24.07
C ASP A 9 -45.96 39.19 23.94
N ARG A 10 -46.14 38.23 24.85
CA ARG A 10 -45.25 37.07 25.06
C ARG A 10 -46.06 35.78 25.00
N GLN A 11 -46.16 35.15 23.83
CA GLN A 11 -46.86 33.87 23.69
C GLN A 11 -45.94 32.67 23.90
N GLN A 12 -46.41 31.73 24.71
CA GLN A 12 -45.88 30.38 24.85
C GLN A 12 -46.59 29.50 23.82
N HIS A 13 -45.87 28.69 23.05
CA HIS A 13 -46.47 27.64 22.23
C HIS A 13 -46.33 26.28 22.90
N GLN A 14 -47.44 25.54 22.89
CA GLN A 14 -47.58 24.21 23.44
C GLN A 14 -47.16 23.15 22.39
N HIS A 15 -46.62 22.03 22.84
CA HIS A 15 -46.40 20.86 21.98
C HIS A 15 -47.68 20.02 21.88
N PRO A 16 -48.11 19.58 20.69
CA PRO A 16 -49.12 18.55 20.54
C PRO A 16 -48.49 17.16 20.63
N THR A 17 -49.01 16.33 21.52
CA THR A 17 -48.83 14.87 21.48
C THR A 17 -49.73 14.28 20.39
N HIS A 18 -49.18 13.46 19.51
CA HIS A 18 -49.97 12.67 18.56
C HIS A 18 -49.74 11.19 18.83
N ASP A 19 -50.74 10.55 19.41
CA ASP A 19 -50.87 9.10 19.39
C ASP A 19 -51.07 8.64 17.94
N TYR A 20 -50.50 7.49 17.60
CA TYR A 20 -50.91 6.73 16.41
C TYR A 20 -51.09 5.27 16.81
N ASP A 21 -52.33 4.82 16.68
CA ASP A 21 -52.76 3.47 17.01
C ASP A 21 -52.22 2.42 16.05
N SER A 22 -52.20 1.20 16.58
CA SER A 22 -51.89 -0.03 15.86
C SER A 22 -52.83 -0.25 14.67
N PHE A 23 -52.29 -0.70 13.54
CA PHE A 23 -53.05 -1.40 12.51
C PHE A 23 -52.26 -2.62 12.03
N GLU A 24 -52.88 -3.80 12.14
CA GLU A 24 -52.30 -5.08 11.76
C GLU A 24 -52.48 -5.37 10.26
N ASP A 25 -51.49 -6.10 9.73
CA ASP A 25 -51.57 -7.19 8.75
C ASP A 25 -52.13 -7.03 7.32
N ASP A 26 -51.63 -7.98 6.51
CA ASP A 26 -52.09 -8.45 5.20
C ASP A 26 -52.21 -7.43 4.04
N LEU A 27 -51.16 -7.41 3.20
CA LEU A 27 -51.25 -7.70 1.74
C LEU A 27 -49.91 -7.45 1.01
N TYR A 28 -49.03 -8.46 0.94
CA TYR A 28 -48.02 -8.55 -0.13
C TYR A 28 -47.91 -9.97 -0.68
N GLY A 29 -48.70 -10.23 -1.73
CA GLY A 29 -48.62 -11.46 -2.51
C GLY A 29 -47.28 -11.59 -3.23
N SER A 30 -46.75 -12.81 -3.31
CA SER A 30 -45.51 -13.11 -4.02
C SER A 30 -45.65 -12.84 -5.53
N PRO A 31 -44.73 -12.10 -6.17
CA PRO A 31 -44.73 -11.97 -7.63
C PRO A 31 -44.34 -13.31 -8.29
N PRO A 32 -44.97 -13.69 -9.42
CA PRO A 32 -44.72 -14.97 -10.08
C PRO A 32 -43.31 -15.06 -10.69
N ARG A 33 -42.74 -16.26 -10.67
CA ARG A 33 -41.50 -16.59 -11.39
C ARG A 33 -41.74 -16.49 -12.90
N LEU A 34 -40.98 -15.64 -13.58
CA LEU A 34 -40.88 -15.63 -15.04
C LEU A 34 -39.62 -16.40 -15.48
N ASP A 35 -39.84 -17.53 -16.14
CA ASP A 35 -38.78 -18.31 -16.78
C ASP A 35 -38.26 -17.59 -18.03
N ASN A 36 -37.06 -17.00 -17.96
CA ASN A 36 -36.40 -16.37 -19.10
C ASN A 36 -35.37 -17.29 -19.76
N ASN A 37 -35.86 -18.23 -20.57
CA ASN A 37 -35.07 -18.95 -21.57
C ASN A 37 -34.79 -18.04 -22.79
N LEU A 38 -33.78 -17.17 -22.71
CA LEU A 38 -33.28 -16.44 -23.88
C LEU A 38 -31.75 -16.56 -24.01
N ARG A 39 -31.32 -17.25 -25.08
CA ARG A 39 -29.92 -17.37 -25.48
C ARG A 39 -29.38 -16.00 -25.94
N GLY A 40 -28.42 -15.44 -25.20
CA GLY A 40 -27.55 -14.39 -25.72
C GLY A 40 -26.47 -14.97 -26.66
N PRO A 41 -25.98 -14.21 -27.65
CA PRO A 41 -24.98 -14.68 -28.61
C PRO A 41 -23.59 -14.84 -27.96
N GLN A 42 -22.85 -15.87 -28.39
CA GLN A 42 -21.48 -16.11 -27.92
C GLN A 42 -20.51 -15.08 -28.50
N TYR A 43 -19.93 -14.24 -27.65
CA TYR A 43 -18.74 -13.45 -28.00
C TYR A 43 -17.48 -14.33 -27.90
N GLN A 44 -16.88 -14.64 -29.06
CA GLN A 44 -15.56 -15.24 -29.12
C GLN A 44 -14.50 -14.26 -28.60
N ARG A 45 -13.86 -14.58 -27.48
CA ARG A 45 -12.64 -13.88 -27.04
C ARG A 45 -11.49 -14.24 -27.98
N ARG A 46 -11.10 -13.32 -28.87
CA ARG A 46 -9.74 -13.32 -29.45
C ARG A 46 -8.76 -12.85 -28.37
N SER A 47 -7.86 -13.73 -27.96
CA SER A 47 -6.67 -13.36 -27.18
C SER A 47 -5.64 -12.72 -28.12
N HIS A 48 -5.50 -11.41 -28.08
CA HIS A 48 -4.32 -10.74 -28.62
C HIS A 48 -3.20 -10.77 -27.57
N GLU A 49 -2.18 -11.56 -27.83
CA GLU A 49 -0.90 -11.44 -27.14
C GLU A 49 -0.20 -10.18 -27.64
N TYR A 50 -0.05 -9.18 -26.78
CA TYR A 50 0.82 -8.04 -27.04
C TYR A 50 2.22 -8.37 -26.54
N SER A 51 3.13 -8.60 -27.48
CA SER A 51 4.56 -8.63 -27.21
C SER A 51 5.02 -7.22 -26.88
N TYR A 52 5.49 -7.00 -25.65
CA TYR A 52 6.23 -5.79 -25.28
C TYR A 52 7.69 -5.97 -25.70
N GLY A 53 8.00 -5.54 -26.93
CA GLY A 53 9.37 -5.23 -27.32
C GLY A 53 9.72 -3.84 -26.81
N GLU A 54 10.40 -3.76 -25.66
CA GLU A 54 11.01 -2.51 -25.19
C GLU A 54 12.39 -2.37 -25.84
N ASP A 55 12.51 -1.44 -26.79
CA ASP A 55 13.79 -1.03 -27.37
C ASP A 55 14.61 -0.22 -26.35
N LEU A 56 15.21 -0.92 -25.39
CA LEU A 56 16.17 -0.34 -24.46
C LEU A 56 17.43 0.13 -25.20
N HIS A 57 17.87 1.35 -24.90
CA HIS A 57 19.08 1.92 -25.48
C HIS A 57 20.30 1.01 -25.16
N PRO A 58 21.22 0.73 -26.10
CA PRO A 58 22.30 -0.25 -25.88
C PRO A 58 23.12 -0.02 -24.61
N LEU A 59 23.41 1.23 -24.25
CA LEU A 59 24.11 1.59 -23.01
C LEU A 59 23.34 1.23 -21.72
N GLN A 60 22.00 1.25 -21.75
CA GLN A 60 21.19 0.81 -20.60
C GLN A 60 21.22 -0.71 -20.48
N LEU A 61 21.20 -1.43 -21.61
CA LEU A 61 21.33 -2.89 -21.61
C LEU A 61 22.71 -3.34 -21.14
N GLU A 62 23.78 -2.64 -21.54
CA GLU A 62 25.16 -2.86 -21.10
C GLU A 62 25.31 -2.62 -19.58
N MET A 63 24.88 -1.45 -19.09
CA MET A 63 24.87 -1.12 -17.65
C MET A 63 24.06 -2.14 -16.82
N MET A 64 22.91 -2.60 -17.32
CA MET A 64 22.13 -3.65 -16.64
C MET A 64 22.80 -5.02 -16.65
N ASN A 65 23.63 -5.33 -17.65
CA ASN A 65 24.39 -6.58 -17.70
C ASN A 65 25.61 -6.54 -16.77
N ASP A 66 26.27 -5.38 -16.62
CA ASP A 66 27.39 -5.22 -15.68
C ASP A 66 26.92 -5.30 -14.22
N ILE A 67 25.79 -4.66 -13.89
CA ILE A 67 25.14 -4.82 -12.56
C ILE A 67 24.85 -6.31 -12.28
N ARG A 68 24.37 -7.07 -13.27
CA ARG A 68 24.12 -8.53 -13.11
C ARG A 68 25.42 -9.34 -12.94
N ARG A 69 26.53 -8.93 -13.57
CA ARG A 69 27.84 -9.58 -13.38
C ARG A 69 28.36 -9.35 -11.96
N GLU A 70 28.33 -8.09 -11.49
CA GLU A 70 28.76 -7.76 -10.12
C GLU A 70 27.90 -8.46 -9.06
N GLU A 71 26.57 -8.47 -9.22
CA GLU A 71 25.67 -9.21 -8.31
C GLU A 71 25.94 -10.72 -8.32
N SER A 72 26.30 -11.31 -9.48
CA SER A 72 26.63 -12.75 -9.57
C SER A 72 27.93 -13.08 -8.84
N LEU A 73 28.98 -12.28 -9.01
CA LEU A 73 30.26 -12.44 -8.31
C LEU A 73 30.09 -12.31 -6.79
N HIS A 74 29.26 -11.36 -6.33
CA HIS A 74 28.96 -11.17 -4.91
C HIS A 74 28.15 -12.32 -4.29
N ILE A 75 27.37 -13.05 -5.10
CA ILE A 75 26.65 -14.25 -4.66
C ILE A 75 27.61 -15.43 -4.54
N GLU A 76 28.49 -15.65 -5.52
CA GLU A 76 29.49 -16.73 -5.46
C GLU A 76 30.45 -16.54 -4.28
N GLU A 77 30.95 -15.32 -4.04
CA GLU A 77 31.84 -15.05 -2.90
C GLU A 77 31.15 -15.32 -1.54
N ARG A 78 29.83 -15.06 -1.43
CA ARG A 78 29.05 -15.41 -0.24
C ARG A 78 28.89 -16.91 -0.06
N VAL A 79 28.66 -17.67 -1.13
CA VAL A 79 28.53 -19.13 -1.06
C VAL A 79 29.84 -19.75 -0.58
N TYR A 80 30.99 -19.30 -1.12
CA TYR A 80 32.31 -19.78 -0.67
C TYR A 80 32.63 -19.40 0.78
N ARG A 81 32.25 -18.21 1.27
CA ARG A 81 32.46 -17.81 2.69
C ARG A 81 31.53 -18.50 3.70
N THR A 82 30.52 -19.24 3.26
CA THR A 82 29.57 -19.96 4.17
C THR A 82 29.82 -21.46 4.30
N MET A 83 30.84 -22.01 3.64
CA MET A 83 31.24 -23.41 3.80
C MET A 83 32.49 -23.56 4.66
N ASP A 84 32.29 -23.51 5.98
CA ASP A 84 33.29 -24.03 6.93
C ASP A 84 33.24 -25.57 6.93
N PRO A 85 34.39 -26.27 6.89
CA PRO A 85 34.44 -27.73 6.83
C PRO A 85 34.16 -28.36 8.20
N ALA A 86 33.10 -29.18 8.27
CA ALA A 86 32.76 -29.92 9.49
C ALA A 86 33.86 -30.94 9.88
N PRO A 87 34.15 -31.12 11.19
CA PRO A 87 35.19 -32.05 11.65
C PRO A 87 34.76 -33.53 11.51
N PRO A 88 35.72 -34.46 11.36
CA PRO A 88 35.43 -35.87 11.07
C PRO A 88 34.90 -36.61 12.31
N SER A 89 33.60 -36.86 12.36
CA SER A 89 32.97 -37.73 13.35
C SER A 89 33.22 -39.21 13.01
N MET A 90 33.83 -39.95 13.94
CA MET A 90 33.95 -41.41 13.84
C MET A 90 32.58 -42.06 14.04
N HIS A 91 32.16 -42.96 13.13
CA HIS A 91 31.21 -44.00 13.51
C HIS A 91 31.50 -45.38 12.93
N ARG A 92 31.10 -46.39 13.70
CA ARG A 92 31.55 -47.78 13.60
C ARG A 92 30.89 -48.55 12.47
N GLN A 93 31.60 -49.59 12.04
CA GLN A 93 31.09 -50.64 11.16
C GLN A 93 29.83 -51.32 11.73
N TYR A 94 28.81 -51.46 10.89
CA TYR A 94 28.03 -52.69 10.79
C TYR A 94 27.71 -52.94 9.31
N GLY A 95 28.18 -54.07 8.79
CA GLY A 95 27.97 -54.45 7.39
C GLY A 95 26.87 -55.50 7.26
N ILE A 96 25.93 -55.28 6.33
CA ILE A 96 25.10 -56.34 5.73
C ILE A 96 25.04 -56.04 4.23
N GLY A 97 25.57 -56.94 3.41
CA GLY A 97 25.68 -56.74 1.96
C GLY A 97 24.40 -57.14 1.20
N ARG A 98 24.15 -56.45 0.07
CA ARG A 98 23.35 -56.95 -1.06
C ARG A 98 24.00 -56.54 -2.38
N GLY A 99 23.89 -57.39 -3.39
CA GLY A 99 24.76 -57.42 -4.57
C GLY A 99 24.49 -56.37 -5.67
N PRO A 100 25.27 -56.42 -6.77
CA PRO A 100 25.28 -55.38 -7.80
C PRO A 100 24.10 -55.47 -8.80
N PRO A 101 23.59 -54.33 -9.30
CA PRO A 101 22.63 -54.29 -10.40
C PRO A 101 23.32 -54.50 -11.77
N PRO A 102 22.58 -54.93 -12.81
CA PRO A 102 23.15 -55.35 -14.08
C PRO A 102 23.54 -54.20 -15.02
N VAL A 103 24.60 -54.43 -15.78
CA VAL A 103 25.09 -53.54 -16.84
C VAL A 103 24.09 -53.47 -17.99
N ARG A 104 23.61 -52.26 -18.35
CA ARG A 104 22.93 -52.01 -19.62
C ARG A 104 23.88 -51.38 -20.62
N SER A 105 24.31 -52.17 -21.59
CA SER A 105 25.00 -51.68 -22.79
C SER A 105 24.01 -50.96 -23.70
N THR A 106 24.38 -49.78 -24.21
CA THR A 106 23.70 -49.12 -25.33
C THR A 106 24.74 -48.62 -26.33
N SER A 107 24.63 -49.10 -27.56
CA SER A 107 25.50 -48.73 -28.67
C SER A 107 25.07 -47.38 -29.25
N PHE A 108 26.00 -46.44 -29.35
CA PHE A 108 25.82 -45.24 -30.17
C PHE A 108 26.06 -45.57 -31.64
N ASN A 109 25.20 -45.06 -32.51
CA ASN A 109 25.38 -45.08 -33.96
C ASN A 109 25.04 -43.67 -34.49
N PRO A 110 25.95 -42.98 -35.22
CA PRO A 110 25.76 -41.57 -35.57
C PRO A 110 24.89 -41.40 -36.83
N GLY A 111 23.88 -40.52 -36.75
CA GLY A 111 22.94 -40.24 -37.83
C GLY A 111 22.66 -38.75 -38.02
N THR A 112 23.38 -38.15 -38.97
CA THR A 112 22.98 -37.06 -39.88
C THR A 112 22.02 -35.96 -39.37
N LEU A 113 22.54 -34.75 -39.15
CA LEU A 113 21.76 -33.50 -39.06
C LEU A 113 21.65 -32.80 -40.43
N PRO A 114 20.50 -32.24 -40.81
CA PRO A 114 20.38 -31.39 -42.00
C PRO A 114 20.79 -29.94 -41.72
N SER A 115 21.44 -29.33 -42.72
CA SER A 115 21.84 -27.92 -42.71
C SER A 115 20.64 -26.99 -42.94
N THR A 116 20.57 -25.88 -42.19
CA THR A 116 19.74 -24.72 -42.53
C THR A 116 20.58 -23.45 -42.44
N ALA A 117 20.55 -22.65 -43.51
CA ALA A 117 21.38 -21.47 -43.68
C ALA A 117 20.78 -20.23 -42.99
N ILE A 118 21.65 -19.32 -42.53
CA ILE A 118 21.30 -17.95 -42.13
C ILE A 118 22.20 -16.98 -42.90
N PRO A 119 21.67 -15.92 -43.55
CA PRO A 119 22.44 -15.04 -44.40
C PRO A 119 23.21 -13.96 -43.62
N THR A 120 24.39 -13.59 -44.13
CA THR A 120 25.25 -12.53 -43.60
C THR A 120 24.92 -11.17 -44.25
N PRO A 121 24.84 -10.07 -43.49
CA PRO A 121 24.80 -8.73 -44.08
C PRO A 121 26.22 -8.21 -44.38
N LEU A 122 26.37 -7.58 -45.55
CA LEU A 122 27.60 -6.94 -46.01
C LEU A 122 27.83 -5.59 -45.28
N THR A 123 29.02 -5.38 -44.71
CA THR A 123 29.52 -4.03 -44.40
C THR A 123 30.92 -3.84 -44.99
N GLY A 124 31.02 -3.00 -46.02
CA GLY A 124 32.31 -2.63 -46.62
C GLY A 124 32.97 -1.51 -45.83
N ARG A 125 34.22 -1.71 -45.37
CA ARG A 125 35.03 -0.65 -44.77
C ARG A 125 36.36 -0.51 -45.51
N ARG A 126 36.52 0.60 -46.25
CA ARG A 126 37.80 1.00 -46.86
C ARG A 126 38.80 1.38 -45.77
N SER A 127 39.96 0.74 -45.76
CA SER A 127 41.14 1.23 -45.04
C SER A 127 42.21 1.64 -46.05
N ARG A 128 42.63 2.91 -46.01
CA ARG A 128 43.76 3.39 -46.83
C ARG A 128 45.06 2.84 -46.25
N SER A 129 45.89 2.25 -47.10
CA SER A 129 47.30 2.01 -46.79
C SER A 129 48.05 3.35 -46.88
N THR A 130 48.76 3.72 -45.82
CA THR A 130 49.76 4.78 -45.84
C THR A 130 51.07 4.14 -45.38
N GLN A 131 52.01 3.97 -46.31
CA GLN A 131 53.36 3.52 -45.96
C GLN A 131 54.11 4.65 -45.23
N LEU A 132 54.83 4.30 -44.18
CA LEU A 132 55.90 5.14 -43.61
C LEU A 132 57.24 4.44 -43.85
N PRO A 133 58.32 5.19 -44.17
CA PRO A 133 59.61 4.61 -44.50
C PRO A 133 60.35 4.11 -43.25
N ALA A 134 61.15 3.06 -43.43
CA ALA A 134 62.08 2.59 -42.41
C ALA A 134 63.15 3.66 -42.14
N VAL A 135 63.41 3.92 -40.85
CA VAL A 135 64.53 4.74 -40.39
C VAL A 135 65.48 3.84 -39.59
N HIS A 136 66.78 4.01 -39.82
CA HIS A 136 67.83 3.10 -39.38
C HIS A 136 67.91 2.90 -37.85
N ASP A 137 68.16 1.65 -37.45
CA ASP A 137 68.59 1.29 -36.11
C ASP A 137 69.94 1.94 -35.76
N ALA A 138 69.98 2.63 -34.62
CA ALA A 138 71.20 2.98 -33.90
C ALA A 138 71.05 2.51 -32.44
N PRO A 139 71.88 1.56 -31.95
CA PRO A 139 71.75 1.04 -30.60
C PRO A 139 72.23 2.06 -29.57
N VAL A 140 71.29 2.84 -29.03
CA VAL A 140 71.55 3.70 -27.87
C VAL A 140 71.74 2.80 -26.64
N GLN A 141 72.96 2.75 -26.11
CA GLN A 141 73.23 2.11 -24.82
C GLN A 141 72.66 2.99 -23.69
N THR A 142 71.37 2.81 -23.39
CA THR A 142 70.75 3.41 -22.20
C THR A 142 71.32 2.75 -20.95
N SER A 143 72.08 3.52 -20.18
CA SER A 143 72.61 3.12 -18.86
C SER A 143 71.53 2.47 -18.00
N SER A 144 71.76 1.24 -17.55
CA SER A 144 70.75 0.48 -16.78
C SER A 144 70.41 1.11 -15.43
N VAL A 145 71.18 2.10 -14.98
CA VAL A 145 70.91 2.89 -13.77
C VAL A 145 69.62 3.71 -13.90
N GLN A 146 69.29 4.21 -15.11
CA GLN A 146 68.10 5.04 -15.30
C GLN A 146 66.77 4.26 -15.31
N MET A 147 66.79 2.95 -15.61
CA MET A 147 65.56 2.15 -15.65
C MET A 147 64.97 1.90 -14.26
N ALA A 148 65.82 1.72 -13.23
CA ALA A 148 65.37 1.53 -11.86
C ALA A 148 64.67 2.78 -11.29
N ASP A 149 65.17 3.97 -11.61
CA ASP A 149 64.54 5.24 -11.20
C ASP A 149 63.18 5.45 -11.89
N ILE A 150 63.06 5.07 -13.17
CA ILE A 150 61.79 5.12 -13.92
C ILE A 150 60.78 4.13 -13.32
N GLU A 151 61.20 2.91 -13.01
CA GLU A 151 60.32 1.90 -12.39
C GLU A 151 59.85 2.33 -10.98
N ALA A 152 60.74 2.90 -10.17
CA ALA A 152 60.39 3.48 -8.87
C ALA A 152 59.41 4.65 -8.98
N LEU A 153 59.51 5.48 -10.03
CA LEU A 153 58.54 6.54 -10.32
C LEU A 153 57.17 5.98 -10.72
N PHE A 154 57.12 4.95 -11.59
CA PHE A 154 55.86 4.28 -11.93
C PHE A 154 55.18 3.66 -10.71
N GLN A 155 55.92 2.98 -9.83
CA GLN A 155 55.37 2.43 -8.59
C GLN A 155 54.80 3.51 -7.67
N ARG A 156 55.47 4.66 -7.52
CA ARG A 156 54.95 5.81 -6.74
C ARG A 156 53.68 6.40 -7.34
N VAL A 157 53.60 6.55 -8.67
CA VAL A 157 52.40 7.05 -9.35
C VAL A 157 51.24 6.07 -9.19
N SER A 158 51.50 4.75 -9.31
CA SER A 158 50.49 3.71 -9.10
C SER A 158 49.94 3.74 -7.66
N LEU A 159 50.81 3.79 -6.65
CA LEU A 159 50.39 3.90 -5.24
C LEU A 159 49.59 5.18 -4.97
N GLN A 160 49.98 6.31 -5.56
CA GLN A 160 49.23 7.57 -5.42
C GLN A 160 47.85 7.51 -6.10
N GLN A 161 47.70 6.77 -7.20
CA GLN A 161 46.40 6.53 -7.83
C GLN A 161 45.52 5.62 -6.98
N GLU A 162 46.07 4.54 -6.40
CA GLU A 162 45.34 3.69 -5.45
C GLU A 162 44.88 4.46 -4.21
N GLU A 163 45.72 5.32 -3.65
CA GLU A 163 45.42 6.13 -2.47
C GLU A 163 44.25 7.09 -2.75
N ARG A 164 44.30 7.84 -3.87
CA ARG A 164 43.18 8.70 -4.30
C ARG A 164 41.89 7.91 -4.53
N HIS A 165 41.98 6.71 -5.11
CA HIS A 165 40.80 5.85 -5.30
C HIS A 165 40.22 5.37 -3.96
N ARG A 166 41.07 5.01 -2.97
CA ARG A 166 40.63 4.68 -1.61
C ARG A 166 39.98 5.88 -0.92
N GLU A 167 40.56 7.08 -1.03
CA GLU A 167 39.97 8.31 -0.49
C GLU A 167 38.60 8.62 -1.10
N GLN A 168 38.47 8.50 -2.43
CA GLN A 168 37.21 8.70 -3.14
C GLN A 168 36.14 7.69 -2.70
N MET A 169 36.49 6.41 -2.56
CA MET A 169 35.57 5.39 -2.04
C MET A 169 35.18 5.64 -0.57
N ALA A 170 36.12 6.12 0.26
CA ALA A 170 35.83 6.50 1.65
C ALA A 170 34.98 7.78 1.76
N GLN A 171 35.04 8.68 0.78
CA GLN A 171 34.14 9.83 0.69
C GLN A 171 32.72 9.40 0.30
N VAL A 172 32.57 8.51 -0.69
CA VAL A 172 31.27 7.94 -1.08
C VAL A 172 30.65 7.15 0.07
N SER A 173 31.42 6.35 0.82
CA SER A 173 30.92 5.63 2.01
C SER A 173 30.36 6.59 3.06
N ARG A 174 31.09 7.67 3.38
CA ARG A 174 30.64 8.69 4.34
C ARG A 174 29.35 9.38 3.90
N GLN A 175 29.21 9.72 2.62
CA GLN A 175 27.98 10.30 2.08
C GLN A 175 26.79 9.32 2.15
N GLN A 176 27.02 8.01 1.93
CA GLN A 176 25.99 6.99 2.07
C GLN A 176 25.57 6.77 3.54
N GLU A 177 26.51 6.82 4.47
CA GLU A 177 26.25 6.74 5.91
C GLU A 177 25.46 7.95 6.42
N GLU A 178 25.83 9.16 5.99
CA GLU A 178 25.14 10.41 6.32
C GLU A 178 23.69 10.40 5.80
N HIS A 179 23.48 10.10 4.52
CA HIS A 179 22.14 9.94 3.94
C HIS A 179 21.32 8.81 4.62
N HIS A 180 21.96 7.71 5.06
CA HIS A 180 21.27 6.67 5.82
C HIS A 180 20.86 7.15 7.23
N ARG A 181 21.70 7.96 7.87
CA ARG A 181 21.41 8.57 9.17
C ARG A 181 20.26 9.58 9.08
N GLU A 182 20.29 10.50 8.11
CA GLU A 182 19.18 11.45 7.87
C GLU A 182 17.86 10.70 7.64
N GLN A 183 17.89 9.63 6.82
CA GLN A 183 16.73 8.77 6.60
C GLN A 183 16.25 8.08 7.89
N MET A 184 17.15 7.69 8.79
CA MET A 184 16.77 7.13 10.10
C MET A 184 16.12 8.18 11.01
N GLU A 185 16.67 9.40 11.07
CA GLU A 185 16.12 10.52 11.85
C GLU A 185 14.73 10.94 11.33
N GLN A 186 14.55 11.05 10.01
CA GLN A 186 13.24 11.30 9.38
C GLN A 186 12.21 10.21 9.69
N ASN A 187 12.61 8.93 9.66
CA ASN A 187 11.71 7.84 10.03
C ASN A 187 11.32 7.90 11.52
N GLN A 188 12.25 8.21 12.43
CA GLN A 188 11.95 8.36 13.86
C GLN A 188 10.94 9.50 14.11
N ALA A 189 11.11 10.66 13.45
CA ALA A 189 10.16 11.76 13.51
C ALA A 189 8.76 11.37 12.99
N LEU A 190 8.69 10.58 11.91
CA LEU A 190 7.43 10.05 11.39
C LEU A 190 6.75 9.06 12.37
N HIS A 191 7.50 8.16 13.01
CA HIS A 191 6.95 7.24 14.02
C HIS A 191 6.40 8.02 15.24
N ALA A 192 7.16 8.96 15.81
CA ALA A 192 6.68 9.80 16.92
C ALA A 192 5.39 10.59 16.57
N ARG A 193 5.25 11.02 15.30
CA ARG A 193 4.02 11.67 14.79
C ARG A 193 2.86 10.67 14.65
N MET A 194 3.11 9.43 14.24
CA MET A 194 2.06 8.38 14.22
C MET A 194 1.57 8.06 15.64
N ASP A 195 2.46 7.81 16.59
CA ASP A 195 2.11 7.48 17.98
C ASP A 195 1.25 8.58 18.63
N SER A 196 1.61 9.84 18.38
CA SER A 196 0.87 11.02 18.85
C SER A 196 -0.56 11.07 18.30
N LEU A 197 -0.76 10.63 17.05
CA LEU A 197 -2.06 10.58 16.40
C LEU A 197 -2.88 9.34 16.79
N GLU A 198 -2.23 8.19 17.00
CA GLU A 198 -2.90 6.98 17.48
C GLU A 198 -3.45 7.18 18.90
N ARG A 199 -2.67 7.81 19.80
CA ARG A 199 -3.13 8.21 21.14
C ARG A 199 -4.35 9.15 21.12
N ARG A 200 -4.52 9.97 20.07
CA ARG A 200 -5.70 10.82 19.87
C ARG A 200 -6.89 10.08 19.23
N SER A 201 -6.63 8.98 18.52
CA SER A 201 -7.66 8.14 17.89
C SER A 201 -8.34 7.15 18.84
N GLN A 202 -7.70 6.84 19.97
CA GLN A 202 -8.36 6.12 21.06
C GLN A 202 -9.40 7.04 21.70
N PRO A 203 -10.67 6.61 21.85
CA PRO A 203 -11.65 7.40 22.60
C PRO A 203 -11.13 7.59 24.02
N PRO A 204 -11.35 8.76 24.66
CA PRO A 204 -10.92 8.96 26.04
C PRO A 204 -11.58 7.88 26.90
N VAL A 205 -10.75 7.01 27.48
CA VAL A 205 -11.21 6.02 28.46
C VAL A 205 -11.93 6.81 29.54
N SER A 206 -13.25 6.64 29.62
CA SER A 206 -14.08 7.45 30.49
C SER A 206 -13.70 7.16 31.94
N VAL A 207 -12.87 8.03 32.52
CA VAL A 207 -12.62 8.05 33.96
C VAL A 207 -13.95 8.42 34.61
N GLN A 208 -14.75 7.40 34.93
CA GLN A 208 -16.06 7.54 35.56
C GLN A 208 -15.88 8.14 36.95
N ARG A 209 -15.89 9.46 36.99
CA ARG A 209 -15.66 10.25 38.20
C ARG A 209 -16.97 10.42 38.95
N GLY A 210 -17.29 9.43 39.77
CA GLY A 210 -18.15 9.59 40.94
C GLY A 210 -19.52 8.94 40.88
N GLY A 211 -19.78 8.09 41.88
CA GLY A 211 -21.11 7.91 42.48
C GLY A 211 -21.92 6.72 41.99
N PHE A 212 -21.91 5.63 42.76
CA PHE A 212 -23.12 5.25 43.49
C PHE A 212 -22.79 4.48 44.78
N SER A 213 -23.68 4.64 45.76
CA SER A 213 -23.68 4.12 47.14
C SER A 213 -23.07 2.74 47.38
N GLY A 214 -22.30 2.61 48.46
CA GLY A 214 -21.73 1.34 48.89
C GLY A 214 -22.73 0.31 49.41
N ARG A 215 -22.29 -0.95 49.41
CA ARG A 215 -22.68 -1.96 50.40
C ARG A 215 -21.42 -2.62 50.94
N ALA A 216 -21.40 -2.81 52.26
CA ALA A 216 -20.22 -3.21 53.01
C ALA A 216 -19.85 -4.68 52.81
N ARG A 217 -18.54 -4.96 52.87
CA ARG A 217 -17.98 -6.08 53.64
C ARG A 217 -16.52 -5.80 53.99
N ASN A 218 -16.29 -5.53 55.27
CA ASN A 218 -14.95 -5.36 55.83
C ASN A 218 -14.25 -6.72 55.92
N ASN A 219 -12.93 -6.74 55.83
CA ASN A 219 -12.07 -7.56 56.70
C ASN A 219 -10.60 -7.10 56.64
N SER A 220 -10.10 -6.59 57.78
CA SER A 220 -8.70 -6.65 58.21
C SER A 220 -7.68 -5.72 57.49
N PRO A 221 -6.52 -5.39 58.11
CA PRO A 221 -6.52 -4.18 58.94
C PRO A 221 -5.33 -3.22 58.68
N GLU A 222 -5.51 -2.00 59.16
CA GLU A 222 -4.54 -0.90 59.15
C GLU A 222 -3.44 -1.11 60.22
N PRO A 223 -2.14 -0.90 59.91
CA PRO A 223 -1.06 -0.91 60.90
C PRO A 223 -0.94 0.46 61.60
N ARG A 224 -0.70 0.45 62.92
CA ARG A 224 -0.39 1.66 63.70
C ARG A 224 1.10 1.98 63.67
N ASP A 225 1.39 3.28 63.67
CA ASP A 225 2.73 3.83 63.87
C ASP A 225 3.30 3.67 65.29
N LEU A 226 4.61 3.94 65.37
CA LEU A 226 5.43 4.36 66.53
C LEU A 226 6.11 3.25 67.38
N PRO A 227 7.29 3.54 67.99
CA PRO A 227 8.53 4.01 67.31
C PRO A 227 9.83 3.41 67.95
N VAL A 228 10.99 3.97 67.58
CA VAL A 228 12.27 4.01 68.34
C VAL A 228 13.17 2.74 68.32
N ALA A 229 14.34 2.91 67.68
CA ALA A 229 15.73 2.66 68.13
C ALA A 229 16.09 1.33 68.85
N ASP A 230 17.32 0.80 68.81
CA ASP A 230 18.54 1.02 68.01
C ASP A 230 19.40 -0.27 68.18
N ASP A 231 20.58 -0.31 67.56
CA ASP A 231 21.70 -1.19 67.92
C ASP A 231 21.48 -2.72 67.95
N GLY A 232 22.10 -3.39 66.99
CA GLY A 232 23.04 -4.45 67.37
C GLY A 232 22.87 -5.81 66.69
N PRO A 233 23.94 -6.64 66.65
CA PRO A 233 24.18 -7.45 65.48
C PRO A 233 24.32 -8.96 65.72
N GLY A 234 24.01 -9.72 64.67
CA GLY A 234 24.81 -10.88 64.27
C GLY A 234 24.27 -12.28 64.58
N THR A 235 24.85 -13.23 63.82
CA THR A 235 24.86 -14.69 64.03
C THR A 235 23.49 -15.40 64.07
N ALA A 236 23.09 -16.16 63.06
CA ALA A 236 23.66 -17.41 62.49
C ALA A 236 23.02 -18.68 63.09
N GLY A 237 22.77 -19.67 62.24
CA GLY A 237 21.97 -20.86 62.55
C GLY A 237 20.46 -20.65 62.31
N GLU A 238 19.66 -21.67 62.01
CA GLU A 238 20.02 -23.06 61.70
C GLU A 238 18.91 -23.70 60.85
N GLU A 239 19.39 -24.40 59.82
CA GLU A 239 18.76 -25.46 59.02
C GLU A 239 17.51 -26.16 59.58
N VAL A 240 16.37 -26.06 58.88
CA VAL A 240 15.35 -27.12 58.83
C VAL A 240 14.80 -27.26 57.40
N ARG A 241 14.99 -28.45 56.80
CA ARG A 241 14.30 -28.91 55.60
C ARG A 241 12.92 -29.48 55.96
N ILE A 242 11.86 -29.10 55.25
CA ILE A 242 10.73 -30.00 54.92
C ILE A 242 10.38 -29.80 53.43
N VAL A 243 9.79 -30.84 52.85
CA VAL A 243 9.66 -31.20 51.42
C VAL A 243 8.29 -30.81 50.84
N ASP A 244 8.23 -30.59 49.50
CA ASP A 244 7.06 -30.49 48.59
C ASP A 244 5.97 -29.44 48.95
N ASP A 245 5.48 -28.62 48.02
CA ASP A 245 4.74 -29.03 46.83
C ASP A 245 5.07 -28.19 45.57
N GLY A 246 4.93 -28.81 44.40
CA GLY A 246 5.32 -28.23 43.12
C GLY A 246 4.24 -27.37 42.44
N VAL A 247 4.63 -26.16 42.02
CA VAL A 247 4.01 -25.42 40.91
C VAL A 247 5.13 -24.80 40.09
N GLU A 248 5.55 -25.45 39.00
CA GLU A 248 6.29 -24.77 37.95
C GLU A 248 5.30 -23.89 37.16
N ALA A 249 5.46 -22.59 37.29
CA ALA A 249 4.77 -21.57 36.52
C ALA A 249 5.82 -20.61 35.97
N ASP A 250 6.28 -20.91 34.76
CA ASP A 250 7.14 -20.17 33.83
C ASP A 250 7.03 -20.99 32.51
N ASP A 251 7.00 -20.47 31.28
CA ASP A 251 7.32 -19.14 30.75
C ASP A 251 6.64 -19.01 29.36
N GLU A 252 5.71 -18.07 29.17
CA GLU A 252 5.30 -17.54 27.85
C GLU A 252 4.69 -16.14 28.04
N SER A 253 5.54 -15.12 28.22
CA SER A 253 5.14 -13.71 28.11
C SER A 253 5.96 -12.95 27.08
N ASP A 254 5.72 -13.23 25.79
CA ASP A 254 6.46 -12.60 24.70
C ASP A 254 5.61 -12.34 23.42
N GLU A 255 4.91 -11.20 23.38
CA GLU A 255 4.64 -10.44 22.15
C GLU A 255 4.79 -8.93 22.44
N GLU A 256 6.00 -8.52 22.82
CA GLU A 256 6.36 -7.10 22.93
C GLU A 256 6.42 -6.44 21.53
N GLY A 257 5.84 -5.23 21.42
CA GLY A 257 5.62 -4.53 20.16
C GLY A 257 6.89 -3.95 19.51
N GLY A 258 7.72 -4.79 18.90
CA GLY A 258 8.86 -4.36 18.10
C GLY A 258 8.48 -3.76 16.73
N GLU A 259 8.25 -2.45 16.64
CA GLU A 259 8.08 -1.73 15.36
C GLU A 259 9.40 -1.70 14.55
N GLY A 260 9.65 -2.81 13.84
CA GLY A 260 10.83 -2.99 13.02
C GLY A 260 10.87 -2.05 11.81
N LYS A 261 12.03 -1.40 11.63
CA LYS A 261 12.47 -0.65 10.44
C LYS A 261 11.77 -1.16 9.17
N ARG A 262 10.81 -0.39 8.64
CA ARG A 262 10.07 -0.71 7.40
C ARG A 262 10.98 -0.58 6.18
N LYS A 263 11.95 -1.49 6.06
CA LYS A 263 12.72 -1.73 4.82
C LYS A 263 11.72 -1.76 3.69
N ARG A 264 11.81 -0.79 2.75
CA ARG A 264 11.00 -0.76 1.53
C ARG A 264 11.10 -2.15 0.90
N LYS A 265 10.07 -2.99 1.08
CA LYS A 265 10.09 -4.36 0.60
C LYS A 265 10.11 -4.25 -0.92
N LYS A 266 11.31 -4.35 -1.53
CA LYS A 266 11.50 -4.50 -2.99
C LYS A 266 10.39 -5.42 -3.43
N LYS A 267 9.53 -4.96 -4.35
CA LYS A 267 8.25 -5.59 -4.71
C LYS A 267 8.55 -6.96 -5.31
N LYS A 268 8.81 -7.96 -4.45
CA LYS A 268 9.27 -9.29 -4.84
C LYS A 268 8.26 -9.77 -5.86
N VAL A 269 8.72 -9.95 -7.10
CA VAL A 269 7.94 -10.58 -8.15
C VAL A 269 7.41 -11.86 -7.52
N LYS A 270 6.09 -11.94 -7.33
CA LYS A 270 5.50 -13.08 -6.63
C LYS A 270 5.95 -14.32 -7.39
N THR A 271 6.74 -15.16 -6.71
CA THR A 271 7.13 -16.46 -7.26
C THR A 271 5.88 -17.22 -7.67
N ASP A 272 6.01 -18.11 -8.62
CA ASP A 272 4.88 -18.92 -9.07
C ASP A 272 4.28 -19.77 -7.94
N GLU A 273 5.09 -20.11 -6.94
CA GLU A 273 4.67 -20.63 -5.63
C GLU A 273 3.78 -19.64 -4.87
N GLY A 274 4.19 -18.38 -4.71
CA GLY A 274 3.40 -17.34 -4.03
C GLY A 274 2.09 -17.00 -4.75
N LYS A 275 2.05 -17.08 -6.10
CA LYS A 275 0.80 -17.01 -6.88
C LYS A 275 -0.08 -18.23 -6.58
N THR A 276 0.50 -19.43 -6.63
CA THR A 276 -0.18 -20.70 -6.33
C THR A 276 -0.78 -20.69 -4.94
N GLN A 277 -0.01 -20.36 -3.91
CA GLN A 277 -0.48 -20.25 -2.53
C GLN A 277 -1.61 -19.22 -2.38
N THR A 278 -1.51 -18.06 -3.04
CA THR A 278 -2.60 -17.05 -3.02
C THR A 278 -3.90 -17.62 -3.63
N ALA A 279 -3.80 -18.37 -4.73
CA ALA A 279 -4.95 -18.97 -5.40
C ALA A 279 -5.56 -20.13 -4.58
N ILE A 280 -4.73 -21.03 -4.04
CA ILE A 280 -5.16 -22.11 -3.14
C ILE A 280 -5.80 -21.54 -1.88
N GLN A 281 -5.22 -20.50 -1.27
CA GLN A 281 -5.79 -19.82 -0.10
C GLN A 281 -7.18 -19.24 -0.40
N THR A 282 -7.35 -18.61 -1.58
CA THR A 282 -8.63 -18.03 -2.02
C THR A 282 -9.69 -19.11 -2.24
N LEU A 283 -9.31 -20.23 -2.89
CA LEU A 283 -10.18 -21.40 -3.08
C LEU A 283 -10.56 -22.03 -1.74
N SER A 284 -9.58 -22.20 -0.85
CA SER A 284 -9.76 -22.74 0.51
C SER A 284 -10.74 -21.88 1.32
N THR A 285 -10.60 -20.56 1.35
CA THR A 285 -11.55 -19.69 2.07
C THR A 285 -12.97 -19.79 1.52
N LYS A 286 -13.14 -19.92 0.20
CA LYS A 286 -14.44 -20.14 -0.44
C LYS A 286 -15.05 -21.51 -0.04
N LEU A 287 -14.26 -22.58 -0.14
CA LEU A 287 -14.71 -23.95 0.17
C LEU A 287 -14.94 -24.14 1.68
N PHE A 288 -14.20 -23.45 2.54
CA PHE A 288 -14.40 -23.44 3.99
C PHE A 288 -15.83 -22.98 4.36
N ARG A 289 -16.28 -21.83 3.81
CA ARG A 289 -17.67 -21.38 4.02
C ARG A 289 -18.70 -22.36 3.46
N GLY A 290 -18.40 -22.99 2.32
CA GLY A 290 -19.24 -24.02 1.70
C GLY A 290 -19.41 -25.29 2.53
N ALA A 291 -18.30 -25.87 3.02
CA ALA A 291 -18.29 -27.01 3.93
C ALA A 291 -19.02 -26.71 5.25
N CYS A 292 -18.95 -25.44 5.69
CA CYS A 292 -19.69 -24.94 6.84
C CYS A 292 -21.14 -24.52 6.53
N GLY A 293 -21.62 -24.65 5.30
CA GLY A 293 -23.00 -24.32 4.91
C GLY A 293 -23.38 -22.84 5.00
N VAL A 294 -22.41 -21.92 4.97
CA VAL A 294 -22.64 -20.48 5.17
C VAL A 294 -22.78 -19.77 3.83
N LYS A 295 -24.00 -19.27 3.55
CA LYS A 295 -24.34 -18.52 2.33
C LYS A 295 -24.32 -17.00 2.50
N GLY A 296 -24.59 -16.49 3.71
CA GLY A 296 -24.60 -15.06 4.05
C GLY A 296 -23.26 -14.55 4.58
N ARG A 297 -23.26 -13.36 5.21
CA ARG A 297 -22.10 -12.88 5.99
C ARG A 297 -22.02 -13.58 7.33
N ASP A 298 -23.17 -13.70 7.98
CA ASP A 298 -23.34 -14.13 9.36
C ASP A 298 -23.02 -15.60 9.53
N TRP A 299 -22.40 -15.92 10.65
CA TRP A 299 -22.11 -17.29 11.03
C TRP A 299 -23.22 -17.80 11.94
N PRO A 300 -23.80 -18.97 11.64
CA PRO A 300 -24.79 -19.58 12.51
C PRO A 300 -24.13 -20.07 13.79
N ASP A 301 -24.94 -20.15 14.84
CA ASP A 301 -24.57 -20.71 16.14
C ASP A 301 -23.90 -22.10 15.97
N PRO A 302 -22.77 -22.37 16.66
CA PRO A 302 -22.05 -23.63 16.54
C PRO A 302 -22.90 -24.84 16.91
N ASP A 303 -23.86 -24.73 17.81
CA ASP A 303 -24.64 -25.85 18.32
C ASP A 303 -25.92 -26.11 17.51
N THR A 304 -26.30 -25.17 16.64
CA THR A 304 -27.36 -25.40 15.65
C THR A 304 -26.96 -26.49 14.66
N ILE A 305 -27.64 -27.64 14.75
CA ILE A 305 -27.49 -28.75 13.79
C ILE A 305 -28.09 -28.32 12.45
N ARG A 306 -27.25 -28.25 11.41
CA ARG A 306 -27.66 -27.90 10.05
C ARG A 306 -27.32 -29.06 9.12
N ILE A 307 -28.27 -29.45 8.28
CA ILE A 307 -28.13 -30.56 7.32
C ILE A 307 -28.14 -29.97 5.90
N ASN A 308 -27.27 -30.47 5.03
CA ASN A 308 -27.29 -30.10 3.62
C ASN A 308 -28.46 -30.79 2.91
N PRO A 309 -29.45 -30.04 2.37
CA PRO A 309 -30.64 -30.65 1.77
C PRO A 309 -30.36 -31.47 0.50
N SER A 310 -29.22 -31.27 -0.18
CA SER A 310 -28.89 -32.05 -1.38
C SER A 310 -28.10 -33.33 -1.11
N THR A 311 -27.43 -33.45 0.04
CA THR A 311 -26.58 -34.62 0.35
C THR A 311 -27.00 -35.37 1.63
N GLY A 312 -27.89 -34.80 2.45
CA GLY A 312 -28.23 -35.34 3.77
C GLY A 312 -27.10 -35.25 4.81
N VAL A 313 -25.93 -34.74 4.44
CA VAL A 313 -24.76 -34.64 5.33
C VAL A 313 -24.89 -33.43 6.25
N ARG A 314 -24.59 -33.61 7.55
CA ARG A 314 -24.52 -32.52 8.52
C ARG A 314 -23.40 -31.54 8.13
N TYR A 315 -23.72 -30.25 8.01
CA TYR A 315 -22.70 -29.22 7.85
C TYR A 315 -21.82 -29.16 9.10
N LEU A 316 -20.53 -28.92 8.88
CA LEU A 316 -19.63 -28.66 9.99
C LEU A 316 -19.87 -27.23 10.50
N SER A 317 -19.92 -27.01 11.81
CA SER A 317 -19.90 -25.65 12.37
C SER A 317 -18.60 -25.48 13.15
N PRO A 318 -17.79 -24.45 12.87
CA PRO A 318 -16.59 -24.14 13.64
C PRO A 318 -16.97 -23.58 15.01
N VAL A 319 -16.11 -23.81 16.00
CA VAL A 319 -16.21 -23.20 17.33
C VAL A 319 -15.22 -22.04 17.36
N PHE A 320 -15.68 -20.84 17.03
CA PHE A 320 -14.78 -19.69 16.87
C PHE A 320 -14.17 -19.12 18.16
N PRO A 321 -14.75 -19.23 19.37
CA PRO A 321 -14.03 -18.90 20.60
C PRO A 321 -12.71 -19.67 20.70
N GLU A 322 -12.77 -20.97 20.45
CA GLU A 322 -11.64 -21.92 20.47
C GLU A 322 -10.61 -21.70 19.36
N ASP A 323 -9.43 -22.30 19.55
CA ASP A 323 -8.31 -22.21 18.62
C ASP A 323 -8.49 -23.09 17.36
N VAL A 324 -7.45 -23.19 16.53
CA VAL A 324 -7.49 -24.04 15.31
C VAL A 324 -7.26 -25.52 15.60
N ASN A 325 -6.66 -25.86 16.75
CA ASN A 325 -6.30 -27.23 17.13
C ASN A 325 -7.45 -27.95 17.84
N HIS A 326 -8.43 -27.22 18.41
CA HIS A 326 -9.66 -27.75 18.97
C HIS A 326 -10.25 -28.82 18.03
N PRO A 327 -10.56 -30.05 18.51
CA PRO A 327 -10.78 -31.22 17.63
C PRO A 327 -11.80 -31.01 16.52
N ARG A 328 -12.87 -30.25 16.80
CA ARG A 328 -13.91 -29.89 15.83
C ARG A 328 -13.42 -28.93 14.74
N ASN A 329 -12.55 -27.98 15.08
CA ASN A 329 -11.95 -27.02 14.15
C ASN A 329 -10.85 -27.68 13.32
N HIS A 330 -10.04 -28.54 13.95
CA HIS A 330 -9.05 -29.36 13.26
C HIS A 330 -9.71 -30.28 12.22
N ALA A 331 -10.78 -31.00 12.59
CA ALA A 331 -11.54 -31.84 11.66
C ALA A 331 -12.12 -31.06 10.46
N ILE A 332 -12.59 -29.83 10.68
CA ILE A 332 -12.99 -28.93 9.58
C ILE A 332 -11.81 -28.61 8.66
N CYS A 333 -10.65 -28.28 9.22
CA CYS A 333 -9.47 -27.96 8.41
C CYS A 333 -8.99 -29.15 7.58
N VAL A 334 -9.01 -30.38 8.13
CA VAL A 334 -8.73 -31.62 7.39
C VAL A 334 -9.75 -31.84 6.26
N ALA A 335 -11.05 -31.73 6.56
CA ALA A 335 -12.11 -31.91 5.56
C ALA A 335 -12.02 -30.88 4.42
N VAL A 336 -11.77 -29.61 4.75
CA VAL A 336 -11.60 -28.54 3.75
C VAL A 336 -10.34 -28.76 2.92
N ALA A 337 -9.23 -29.17 3.51
CA ALA A 337 -8.01 -29.51 2.77
C ALA A 337 -8.24 -30.64 1.74
N ALA A 338 -8.97 -31.69 2.14
CA ALA A 338 -9.35 -32.78 1.23
C ALA A 338 -10.26 -32.29 0.08
N ILE A 339 -11.29 -31.49 0.37
CA ILE A 339 -12.19 -30.93 -0.67
C ILE A 339 -11.42 -30.01 -1.63
N VAL A 340 -10.51 -29.16 -1.11
CA VAL A 340 -9.62 -28.34 -1.94
C VAL A 340 -8.73 -29.23 -2.83
N GLY A 341 -8.18 -30.31 -2.29
CA GLY A 341 -7.37 -31.28 -3.04
C GLY A 341 -8.12 -31.89 -4.22
N GLU A 342 -9.37 -32.34 -4.01
CA GLU A 342 -10.21 -32.90 -5.07
C GLU A 342 -10.66 -31.85 -6.11
N GLU A 343 -10.98 -30.61 -5.70
CA GLU A 343 -11.24 -29.50 -6.64
C GLU A 343 -10.00 -29.20 -7.48
N LEU A 344 -8.80 -29.12 -6.89
CA LEU A 344 -7.55 -28.86 -7.61
C LEU A 344 -7.15 -29.99 -8.57
N LYS A 345 -7.48 -31.25 -8.24
CA LYS A 345 -7.33 -32.41 -9.15
C LYS A 345 -8.32 -32.34 -10.31
N SER A 346 -9.58 -32.02 -10.02
CA SER A 346 -10.69 -32.01 -11.00
C SER A 346 -10.62 -30.82 -11.96
N LYS A 347 -10.27 -29.64 -11.45
CA LYS A 347 -10.25 -28.38 -12.20
C LYS A 347 -9.28 -27.38 -11.57
N LYS A 348 -8.05 -27.31 -12.10
CA LYS A 348 -7.08 -26.29 -11.69
C LYS A 348 -7.64 -24.86 -11.87
N PRO A 349 -7.70 -24.04 -10.81
CA PRO A 349 -8.08 -22.63 -10.89
C PRO A 349 -7.18 -21.82 -11.83
N ALA A 350 -7.76 -20.81 -12.48
CA ALA A 350 -7.00 -19.83 -13.25
C ALA A 350 -5.99 -19.11 -12.33
N GLY A 351 -4.73 -19.04 -12.75
CA GLY A 351 -3.63 -18.43 -11.99
C GLY A 351 -2.75 -19.41 -11.21
N ILE A 352 -3.09 -20.71 -11.17
CA ILE A 352 -2.15 -21.76 -10.74
C ILE A 352 -1.41 -22.30 -11.98
N PRO A 353 -0.07 -22.22 -12.05
CA PRO A 353 0.71 -22.82 -13.12
C PRO A 353 0.45 -24.32 -13.26
N GLN A 354 0.43 -24.85 -14.48
CA GLN A 354 0.17 -26.28 -14.69
C GLN A 354 1.24 -27.17 -14.04
N THR A 355 2.47 -26.68 -13.94
CA THR A 355 3.63 -27.33 -13.30
C THR A 355 3.62 -27.27 -11.77
N ALA A 356 2.76 -26.43 -11.16
CA ALA A 356 2.73 -26.27 -9.71
C ALA A 356 2.26 -27.56 -9.03
N LYS A 357 3.06 -28.00 -8.04
CA LYS A 357 2.75 -29.09 -7.12
C LYS A 357 2.27 -28.50 -5.80
N TRP A 358 1.37 -29.20 -5.12
CA TRP A 358 0.94 -28.88 -3.76
C TRP A 358 1.03 -30.15 -2.91
N THR A 359 1.30 -29.97 -1.62
CA THR A 359 1.31 -31.04 -0.61
C THR A 359 0.08 -30.94 0.28
N ASP A 360 -0.32 -32.02 0.93
CA ASP A 360 -1.47 -32.01 1.84
C ASP A 360 -1.24 -31.04 3.01
N ASP A 361 -0.01 -30.91 3.51
CA ASP A 361 0.42 -29.89 4.47
C ASP A 361 0.12 -28.45 4.01
N LEU A 362 0.33 -28.15 2.72
CA LEU A 362 0.05 -26.82 2.17
C LEU A 362 -1.46 -26.57 2.13
N LEU A 363 -2.24 -27.57 1.72
CA LEU A 363 -3.70 -27.48 1.71
C LEU A 363 -4.26 -27.31 3.12
N PHE A 364 -3.73 -28.06 4.09
CA PHE A 364 -4.10 -27.97 5.50
C PHE A 364 -3.73 -26.61 6.11
N LYS A 365 -2.51 -26.10 5.87
CA LYS A 365 -2.11 -24.74 6.30
C LYS A 365 -3.00 -23.65 5.67
N CYS A 366 -3.40 -23.81 4.41
CA CYS A 366 -4.38 -22.91 3.78
C CYS A 366 -5.78 -23.00 4.42
N ALA A 367 -6.21 -24.20 4.84
CA ALA A 367 -7.47 -24.39 5.58
C ALA A 367 -7.41 -23.75 6.98
N GLN A 368 -6.30 -23.91 7.72
CA GLN A 368 -6.08 -23.23 9.01
C GLN A 368 -6.12 -21.70 8.88
N ASN A 369 -5.45 -21.15 7.86
CA ASN A 369 -5.52 -19.71 7.56
C ASN A 369 -6.93 -19.26 7.15
N SER A 370 -7.70 -20.13 6.49
CA SER A 370 -9.12 -19.88 6.17
C SER A 370 -9.97 -19.79 7.44
N PHE A 371 -9.74 -20.70 8.41
CA PHE A 371 -10.38 -20.65 9.73
C PHE A 371 -10.04 -19.33 10.46
N ARG A 372 -8.75 -18.93 10.51
CA ARG A 372 -8.32 -17.67 11.16
C ARG A 372 -9.04 -16.45 10.56
N ALA A 373 -9.04 -16.30 9.24
CA ALA A 373 -9.76 -15.21 8.56
C ALA A 373 -11.29 -15.25 8.79
N CYS A 374 -11.87 -16.45 8.91
CA CYS A 374 -13.29 -16.61 9.26
C CYS A 374 -13.57 -16.24 10.74
N LYS A 375 -12.67 -16.61 11.67
CA LYS A 375 -12.74 -16.25 13.10
C LYS A 375 -12.65 -14.74 13.30
N GLU A 376 -11.75 -14.05 12.58
CA GLU A 376 -11.70 -12.58 12.55
C GLU A 376 -13.00 -11.96 12.01
N SER A 377 -13.55 -12.53 10.93
CA SER A 377 -14.81 -12.06 10.34
C SER A 377 -16.01 -12.26 11.31
N TRP A 378 -15.99 -13.33 12.10
CA TRP A 378 -16.98 -13.58 13.15
C TRP A 378 -16.83 -12.61 14.33
N LYS A 379 -15.61 -12.42 14.85
CA LYS A 379 -15.31 -11.42 15.91
C LYS A 379 -15.70 -9.99 15.54
N LYS A 380 -15.70 -9.66 14.24
CA LYS A 380 -16.20 -8.37 13.73
C LYS A 380 -17.72 -8.22 13.83
N GLY A 381 -18.48 -9.31 13.70
CA GLY A 381 -19.94 -9.31 13.82
C GLY A 381 -20.44 -9.43 15.27
N GLU A 382 -19.64 -10.04 16.16
CA GLU A 382 -20.00 -10.26 17.57
C GLU A 382 -20.19 -8.95 18.37
N LYS A 383 -19.50 -7.87 17.98
CA LYS A 383 -19.62 -6.55 18.61
C LYS A 383 -19.91 -5.49 17.55
N GLU A 384 -21.00 -4.75 17.71
CA GLU A 384 -21.38 -3.63 16.83
C GLU A 384 -20.24 -2.60 16.69
N GLU A 385 -19.49 -2.37 17.76
CA GLU A 385 -18.30 -1.51 17.74
C GLU A 385 -17.21 -2.03 16.80
N ASN A 386 -16.97 -3.35 16.75
CA ASN A 386 -16.00 -3.94 15.83
C ASN A 386 -16.47 -3.82 14.37
N ALA A 387 -17.77 -3.93 14.12
CA ALA A 387 -18.35 -3.70 12.80
C ALA A 387 -18.14 -2.25 12.35
N LYS A 388 -18.46 -1.27 13.21
CA LYS A 388 -18.23 0.17 12.95
C LYS A 388 -16.73 0.47 12.71
N ARG A 389 -15.83 -0.04 13.56
CA ARG A 389 -14.38 0.09 13.38
C ARG A 389 -13.90 -0.54 12.06
N ALA A 390 -14.43 -1.71 11.68
CA ALA A 390 -14.09 -2.37 10.43
C ALA A 390 -14.57 -1.56 9.21
N GLU A 391 -15.78 -1.01 9.25
CA GLU A 391 -16.32 -0.16 8.19
C GLU A 391 -15.52 1.14 8.00
N ILE A 392 -15.18 1.83 9.10
CA ILE A 392 -14.30 3.01 9.09
C ILE A 392 -12.93 2.68 8.48
N ASN A 393 -12.36 1.52 8.83
CA ASN A 393 -11.08 1.06 8.30
C ASN A 393 -11.18 0.70 6.80
N GLU A 394 -12.24 0.01 6.37
CA GLU A 394 -12.47 -0.28 4.95
C GLU A 394 -12.66 1.01 4.12
N ARG A 395 -13.43 1.98 4.63
CA ARG A 395 -13.61 3.31 4.04
C ARG A 395 -12.28 4.05 3.90
N SER A 396 -11.50 4.12 4.99
CA SER A 396 -10.16 4.73 5.00
C SER A 396 -9.21 4.07 4.01
N ASN A 397 -9.25 2.74 3.88
CA ASN A 397 -8.48 1.99 2.89
C ASN A 397 -8.94 2.25 1.44
N ARG A 398 -10.25 2.39 1.18
CA ARG A 398 -10.77 2.78 -0.15
C ARG A 398 -10.24 4.15 -0.56
N TRP A 399 -10.37 5.13 0.32
CA TRP A 399 -9.93 6.51 0.13
C TRP A 399 -8.41 6.61 -0.06
N TYR A 400 -7.61 5.97 0.79
CA TYR A 400 -6.15 5.90 0.62
C TYR A 400 -5.73 5.32 -0.75
N ARG A 401 -6.32 4.19 -1.16
CA ARG A 401 -6.05 3.58 -2.48
C ARG A 401 -6.44 4.50 -3.64
N ARG A 402 -7.53 5.25 -3.52
CA ARG A 402 -7.94 6.27 -4.51
C ARG A 402 -6.90 7.38 -4.60
N ARG A 403 -6.45 7.96 -3.49
CA ARG A 403 -5.38 8.98 -3.51
C ARG A 403 -4.07 8.46 -4.09
N CYS A 404 -3.62 7.25 -3.76
CA CYS A 404 -2.41 6.69 -4.39
C CYS A 404 -2.58 6.55 -5.91
N THR A 405 -3.77 6.13 -6.37
CA THR A 405 -4.07 6.00 -7.80
C THR A 405 -4.14 7.38 -8.48
N LYS A 406 -4.81 8.35 -7.84
CA LYS A 406 -4.89 9.75 -8.27
C LYS A 406 -3.51 10.40 -8.34
N MET A 407 -2.63 10.12 -7.38
CA MET A 407 -1.25 10.60 -7.38
C MET A 407 -0.46 10.04 -8.55
N LEU A 408 -0.61 8.75 -8.88
CA LEU A 408 0.03 8.17 -10.08
C LEU A 408 -0.47 8.82 -11.38
N HIS A 409 -1.78 9.11 -11.47
CA HIS A 409 -2.36 9.83 -12.61
C HIS A 409 -1.83 11.26 -12.70
N ILE A 410 -1.83 12.01 -11.60
CA ILE A 410 -1.32 13.39 -11.54
C ILE A 410 0.18 13.44 -11.87
N LYS A 411 0.97 12.49 -11.36
CA LYS A 411 2.42 12.41 -11.65
C LYS A 411 2.73 12.28 -13.14
N SER A 412 1.86 11.63 -13.94
CA SER A 412 2.09 11.54 -15.39
C SER A 412 1.78 12.82 -16.16
N GLN A 413 1.23 13.84 -15.51
CA GLN A 413 0.86 15.13 -16.12
C GLN A 413 1.69 16.32 -15.62
N LEU A 414 2.62 16.10 -14.68
CA LEU A 414 3.42 17.18 -14.09
C LEU A 414 4.26 17.92 -15.14
N ASP A 415 4.83 17.20 -16.11
CA ASP A 415 5.63 17.81 -17.17
C ASP A 415 4.77 18.67 -18.12
N ALA A 416 3.58 18.19 -18.50
CA ALA A 416 2.65 18.95 -19.34
C ALA A 416 2.08 20.18 -18.61
N TYR A 417 1.90 20.10 -17.30
CA TYR A 417 1.53 21.24 -16.46
C TYR A 417 2.68 22.26 -16.35
N ALA A 418 3.91 21.77 -16.13
CA ALA A 418 5.11 22.59 -16.06
C ALA A 418 5.33 23.37 -17.37
N GLU A 419 5.24 22.68 -18.51
CA GLU A 419 5.33 23.29 -19.84
C GLU A 419 4.25 24.36 -20.06
N LYS A 420 2.99 24.05 -19.72
CA LYS A 420 1.86 24.98 -19.88
C LYS A 420 2.03 26.30 -19.10
N HIS A 421 2.58 26.22 -17.89
CA HIS A 421 2.70 27.35 -16.96
C HIS A 421 4.12 27.94 -16.90
N GLY A 422 5.06 27.46 -17.72
CA GLY A 422 6.45 27.93 -17.72
C GLY A 422 7.26 27.58 -16.47
N LEU A 423 6.83 26.57 -15.70
CA LEU A 423 7.38 26.22 -14.40
C LEU A 423 8.55 25.22 -14.49
N PRO A 424 9.46 25.17 -13.50
CA PRO A 424 10.51 24.17 -13.46
C PRO A 424 9.92 22.78 -13.16
N ALA A 425 10.08 21.83 -14.09
CA ALA A 425 9.56 20.46 -13.92
C ALA A 425 10.05 19.74 -12.64
N HIS A 426 11.23 20.10 -12.13
CA HIS A 426 11.74 19.54 -10.87
C HIS A 426 10.96 20.02 -9.64
N VAL A 427 10.48 21.27 -9.61
CA VAL A 427 9.61 21.79 -8.53
C VAL A 427 8.31 21.00 -8.48
N MET A 428 7.69 20.74 -9.64
CA MET A 428 6.44 19.98 -9.74
C MET A 428 6.52 18.57 -9.12
N GLN A 429 7.68 17.91 -9.16
CA GLN A 429 7.87 16.57 -8.58
C GLN A 429 7.78 16.55 -7.05
N HIS A 430 8.05 17.68 -6.40
CA HIS A 430 8.03 17.87 -4.94
C HIS A 430 6.80 18.64 -4.43
N LEU A 431 6.01 19.24 -5.33
CA LEU A 431 4.83 20.04 -5.01
C LEU A 431 3.71 19.22 -4.34
N LEU A 432 3.52 17.98 -4.78
CA LEU A 432 2.40 17.13 -4.38
C LEU A 432 2.86 15.77 -3.83
N THR A 433 2.12 15.28 -2.84
CA THR A 433 2.21 13.90 -2.33
C THR A 433 0.80 13.31 -2.26
N GLU A 434 0.67 11.98 -2.13
CA GLU A 434 -0.64 11.34 -2.03
C GLU A 434 -1.44 11.77 -0.78
N GLN A 435 -0.80 12.42 0.19
CA GLN A 435 -1.48 12.95 1.38
C GLN A 435 -2.05 14.35 1.14
N LEU A 436 -1.48 15.11 0.21
CA LEU A 436 -1.92 16.47 -0.11
C LEU A 436 -3.12 16.50 -1.06
N LEU A 437 -3.51 15.36 -1.64
CA LEU A 437 -4.66 15.23 -2.53
C LEU A 437 -5.98 15.02 -1.75
N SER A 438 -7.09 15.55 -2.30
CA SER A 438 -8.44 15.25 -1.77
C SER A 438 -8.77 13.77 -1.88
N ASP A 439 -9.42 13.24 -0.85
CA ASP A 439 -10.08 11.95 -0.91
C ASP A 439 -11.33 12.02 -1.80
N GLU A 440 -11.69 10.89 -2.40
CA GLU A 440 -12.81 10.78 -3.35
C GLU A 440 -13.80 9.74 -2.81
N ALA A 441 -15.00 10.16 -2.43
CA ALA A 441 -16.08 9.29 -1.96
C ALA A 441 -16.87 8.72 -3.15
N SER A 442 -17.46 7.53 -2.96
CA SER A 442 -18.25 6.85 -4.02
C SER A 442 -19.65 6.47 -3.56
N GLY A 443 -20.18 7.24 -2.62
CA GLY A 443 -21.46 7.01 -1.95
C GLY A 443 -21.59 7.95 -0.75
N PRO A 444 -22.75 7.91 -0.06
CA PRO A 444 -23.01 8.64 1.18
C PRO A 444 -22.28 7.97 2.35
N GLU A 445 -20.96 7.80 2.24
CA GLU A 445 -20.12 7.04 3.19
C GLU A 445 -20.04 7.66 4.60
N ASP A 446 -20.66 8.83 4.85
CA ASP A 446 -20.66 9.59 6.11
C ASP A 446 -22.02 10.25 6.46
N GLU A 447 -23.07 10.02 5.66
CA GLU A 447 -24.38 10.69 5.80
C GLU A 447 -25.50 9.65 5.85
N ASP A 448 -26.61 9.95 6.54
CA ASP A 448 -27.83 9.11 6.53
C ASP A 448 -28.60 9.16 5.18
N GLU A 449 -27.98 9.73 4.14
CA GLU A 449 -28.50 9.80 2.79
C GLU A 449 -28.51 8.40 2.13
N SER A 450 -29.62 8.03 1.48
CA SER A 450 -29.66 6.77 0.72
C SER A 450 -28.75 6.84 -0.52
N PHE A 451 -28.18 5.70 -0.93
CA PHE A 451 -27.29 5.64 -2.10
C PHE A 451 -27.94 6.18 -3.40
N ASP A 452 -29.25 5.98 -3.59
CA ASP A 452 -29.95 6.49 -4.76
C ASP A 452 -30.17 8.01 -4.68
N ALA A 453 -30.47 8.57 -3.50
CA ALA A 453 -30.54 10.02 -3.29
C ALA A 453 -29.17 10.69 -3.53
N TRP A 454 -28.10 10.14 -2.95
CA TRP A 454 -26.71 10.55 -3.22
C TRP A 454 -26.42 10.56 -4.72
N LYS A 455 -26.87 9.53 -5.44
CA LYS A 455 -26.62 9.41 -6.87
C LYS A 455 -27.39 10.43 -7.70
N VAL A 456 -28.63 10.76 -7.34
CA VAL A 456 -29.41 11.85 -7.95
C VAL A 456 -28.73 13.19 -7.69
N ARG A 457 -28.26 13.43 -6.46
CA ARG A 457 -27.51 14.63 -6.06
C ARG A 457 -26.22 14.79 -6.87
N MET A 458 -25.42 13.73 -7.00
CA MET A 458 -24.20 13.71 -7.82
C MET A 458 -24.49 13.93 -9.30
N ALA A 459 -25.53 13.31 -9.86
CA ALA A 459 -25.91 13.52 -11.27
C ALA A 459 -26.33 14.98 -11.51
N THR A 460 -27.14 15.55 -10.62
CA THR A 460 -27.57 16.95 -10.68
C THR A 460 -26.38 17.90 -10.59
N ALA A 461 -25.47 17.68 -9.64
CA ALA A 461 -24.26 18.47 -9.46
C ALA A 461 -23.25 18.35 -10.63
N TYR A 462 -23.36 17.29 -11.44
CA TYR A 462 -22.60 17.09 -12.69
C TYR A 462 -23.37 17.61 -13.94
N GLY A 463 -24.55 18.22 -13.78
CA GLY A 463 -25.37 18.74 -14.89
C GLY A 463 -26.23 17.69 -15.61
N LEU A 464 -26.38 16.49 -15.06
CA LEU A 464 -27.16 15.38 -15.63
C LEU A 464 -28.56 15.28 -15.00
N THR A 465 -29.37 16.33 -15.19
CA THR A 465 -30.69 16.49 -14.57
C THR A 465 -31.81 15.63 -15.17
N VAL A 466 -31.65 15.15 -16.42
CA VAL A 466 -32.71 14.45 -17.19
C VAL A 466 -32.40 12.96 -17.39
N LEU A 467 -31.76 12.31 -16.41
CA LEU A 467 -31.48 10.87 -16.48
C LEU A 467 -32.67 10.03 -16.00
N THR A 468 -33.06 9.04 -16.79
CA THR A 468 -33.97 7.98 -16.31
C THR A 468 -33.30 7.17 -15.20
N PRO A 469 -34.05 6.58 -14.25
CA PRO A 469 -33.45 5.76 -13.17
C PRO A 469 -32.57 4.62 -13.70
N ALA A 470 -32.93 4.03 -14.85
CA ALA A 470 -32.15 2.99 -15.52
C ALA A 470 -30.84 3.49 -16.13
N ALA A 471 -30.81 4.74 -16.63
CA ALA A 471 -29.57 5.39 -17.08
C ALA A 471 -28.70 5.78 -15.87
N LEU A 472 -29.30 6.44 -14.87
CA LEU A 472 -28.64 6.82 -13.62
C LEU A 472 -27.98 5.63 -12.92
N LYS A 473 -28.61 4.45 -12.92
CA LYS A 473 -28.03 3.23 -12.35
C LYS A 473 -26.72 2.80 -13.02
N LYS A 474 -26.51 3.09 -14.31
CA LYS A 474 -25.27 2.76 -15.06
C LYS A 474 -24.12 3.72 -14.77
N GLU A 475 -24.43 4.96 -14.39
CA GLU A 475 -23.42 5.99 -14.10
C GLU A 475 -22.57 5.66 -12.88
N GLN A 476 -21.34 6.15 -12.84
CA GLN A 476 -20.44 6.04 -11.69
C GLN A 476 -19.88 7.42 -11.36
N PHE A 477 -20.19 7.92 -10.16
CA PHE A 477 -19.73 9.21 -9.68
C PHE A 477 -18.62 9.05 -8.63
N LEU A 478 -17.76 10.06 -8.53
CA LEU A 478 -16.82 10.25 -7.44
C LEU A 478 -16.97 11.68 -6.91
N GLU A 479 -17.32 11.80 -5.65
CA GLU A 479 -17.49 13.06 -4.92
C GLU A 479 -16.11 13.48 -4.38
N VAL A 480 -15.59 14.65 -4.80
CA VAL A 480 -14.28 15.15 -4.35
C VAL A 480 -14.48 15.90 -3.03
N LEU A 481 -13.97 15.34 -1.93
CA LEU A 481 -14.18 15.93 -0.60
C LEU A 481 -13.33 17.21 -0.42
N LYS A 482 -13.94 18.25 0.18
CA LYS A 482 -13.23 19.51 0.48
C LYS A 482 -12.26 19.29 1.63
N CYS A 483 -11.01 19.70 1.49
CA CYS A 483 -10.03 19.67 2.57
C CYS A 483 -9.93 21.08 3.19
N PRO A 484 -10.46 21.35 4.40
CA PRO A 484 -10.51 22.71 4.95
C PRO A 484 -9.13 23.35 5.17
N TRP A 485 -8.10 22.53 5.33
CA TRP A 485 -6.71 22.95 5.49
C TRP A 485 -6.06 23.43 4.19
N ARG A 486 -6.60 23.08 3.02
CA ARG A 486 -5.99 23.38 1.72
C ARG A 486 -6.43 24.76 1.25
N SER A 487 -5.50 25.52 0.65
CA SER A 487 -5.82 26.73 -0.09
C SER A 487 -6.61 26.43 -1.37
N ASP A 488 -7.23 27.47 -1.94
CA ASP A 488 -7.88 27.37 -3.24
C ASP A 488 -6.83 27.17 -4.35
N GLU A 489 -5.66 27.84 -4.30
CA GLU A 489 -4.55 27.68 -5.25
C GLU A 489 -4.10 26.20 -5.38
N LEU A 490 -3.80 25.51 -4.27
CA LEU A 490 -3.42 24.09 -4.33
C LEU A 490 -4.57 23.17 -4.73
N SER A 491 -5.82 23.59 -4.52
CA SER A 491 -7.00 22.90 -5.03
C SER A 491 -7.11 23.03 -6.55
N GLU A 492 -6.90 24.23 -7.10
CA GLU A 492 -6.91 24.52 -8.55
C GLU A 492 -5.81 23.75 -9.28
N ILE A 493 -4.57 23.79 -8.79
CA ILE A 493 -3.44 22.98 -9.31
C ILE A 493 -3.81 21.50 -9.36
N SER A 494 -4.41 20.98 -8.27
CA SER A 494 -4.83 19.57 -8.19
C SER A 494 -5.97 19.23 -9.16
N HIS A 495 -6.89 20.17 -9.42
CA HIS A 495 -7.99 19.99 -10.37
C HIS A 495 -7.52 20.06 -11.81
N GLU A 496 -6.61 20.99 -12.14
CA GLU A 496 -6.05 21.13 -13.48
C GLU A 496 -5.19 19.93 -13.87
N LEU A 497 -4.30 19.46 -12.98
CA LEU A 497 -3.53 18.22 -13.20
C LEU A 497 -4.44 17.01 -13.43
N GLN A 498 -5.58 16.93 -12.75
CA GLN A 498 -6.57 15.89 -12.97
C GLN A 498 -7.32 16.07 -14.30
N ALA A 499 -7.57 17.30 -14.73
CA ALA A 499 -8.20 17.62 -16.02
C ALA A 499 -7.28 17.31 -17.20
N LEU A 500 -5.98 17.58 -17.11
CA LEU A 500 -4.95 17.16 -18.08
C LEU A 500 -4.96 15.63 -18.23
N TYR A 501 -4.96 14.90 -17.11
CA TYR A 501 -5.04 13.43 -17.13
C TYR A 501 -6.33 12.94 -17.81
N ASP A 502 -7.48 13.49 -17.43
CA ASP A 502 -8.77 13.09 -18.01
C ASP A 502 -8.88 13.47 -19.50
N ALA A 503 -8.20 14.55 -19.95
CA ALA A 503 -8.06 14.90 -21.35
C ALA A 503 -7.17 13.89 -22.11
N SER A 504 -6.04 13.48 -21.51
CA SER A 504 -5.16 12.46 -22.09
C SER A 504 -5.91 11.14 -22.36
N LEU A 505 -6.81 10.73 -21.44
CA LEU A 505 -7.62 9.51 -21.62
C LEU A 505 -8.62 9.60 -22.79
N LYS A 506 -9.17 10.78 -23.08
CA LYS A 506 -10.14 10.97 -24.19
C LYS A 506 -9.52 10.73 -25.58
N THR A 507 -8.20 10.81 -25.70
CA THR A 507 -7.48 10.46 -26.94
C THR A 507 -7.46 8.95 -27.23
N THR A 508 -7.75 8.12 -26.22
CA THR A 508 -7.79 6.66 -26.37
C THR A 508 -9.17 6.17 -26.79
N ALA A 509 -9.23 5.10 -27.59
CA ALA A 509 -10.47 4.61 -28.22
C ALA A 509 -11.59 4.17 -27.24
N SER A 510 -11.33 4.08 -25.94
CA SER A 510 -12.37 3.89 -24.91
C SER A 510 -13.20 5.16 -24.62
N GLY A 511 -12.76 6.34 -25.06
CA GLY A 511 -13.54 7.56 -25.25
C GLY A 511 -14.03 8.32 -24.00
N ASN A 512 -14.34 7.63 -22.90
CA ASN A 512 -14.89 8.24 -21.69
C ASN A 512 -14.18 7.77 -20.41
N PRO A 513 -13.92 8.67 -19.43
CA PRO A 513 -13.46 8.26 -18.12
C PRO A 513 -14.52 7.38 -17.45
N LYS A 514 -14.08 6.30 -16.81
CA LYS A 514 -14.96 5.35 -16.11
C LYS A 514 -15.82 6.00 -15.01
N TYR A 515 -15.33 7.11 -14.45
CA TYR A 515 -15.96 7.84 -13.34
C TYR A 515 -16.17 9.31 -13.73
N LYS A 516 -17.35 9.83 -13.42
CA LYS A 516 -17.68 11.26 -13.46
C LYS A 516 -17.33 11.88 -12.12
N ARG A 517 -16.29 12.71 -12.07
CA ARG A 517 -15.86 13.40 -10.83
C ARG A 517 -16.72 14.65 -10.61
N VAL A 518 -17.24 14.80 -9.41
CA VAL A 518 -18.06 15.94 -8.97
C VAL A 518 -17.22 16.78 -8.02
N ILE A 519 -16.92 18.01 -8.42
CA ILE A 519 -16.09 19.00 -7.69
C ILE A 519 -16.98 20.10 -7.06
N THR A 520 -18.26 20.13 -7.44
CA THR A 520 -19.30 21.09 -7.03
C THR A 520 -19.69 20.96 -5.54
N PRO A 521 -20.40 21.95 -4.94
CA PRO A 521 -20.24 22.32 -3.52
C PRO A 521 -20.95 21.38 -2.54
N THR A 522 -20.39 20.19 -2.37
CA THR A 522 -20.77 19.25 -1.32
C THR A 522 -20.20 19.76 0.00
N GLN A 523 -21.06 19.99 1.00
CA GLN A 523 -20.62 20.46 2.32
C GLN A 523 -19.79 19.41 3.09
N ARG A 524 -19.65 18.20 2.54
CA ARG A 524 -18.76 17.15 3.05
C ARG A 524 -17.30 17.59 3.00
N THR A 525 -16.79 17.97 4.16
CA THR A 525 -15.37 18.19 4.38
C THR A 525 -14.67 16.88 4.70
N TRP A 526 -13.35 16.89 4.57
CA TRP A 526 -12.48 15.86 5.09
C TRP A 526 -11.37 16.52 5.92
N ASP A 527 -11.57 16.48 7.24
CA ASP A 527 -10.81 17.27 8.21
C ASP A 527 -9.45 16.63 8.57
N ARG A 528 -9.04 15.57 7.87
CA ARG A 528 -7.76 14.92 8.10
C ARG A 528 -6.60 15.85 7.74
N ILE A 529 -5.81 16.16 8.77
CA ILE A 529 -4.50 16.79 8.65
C ILE A 529 -3.49 15.81 8.01
N PRO A 530 -2.78 16.19 6.93
CA PRO A 530 -1.65 15.43 6.40
C PRO A 530 -0.53 15.16 7.44
N TYR A 531 0.25 14.09 7.23
CA TYR A 531 1.44 13.80 8.03
C TYR A 531 2.68 14.58 7.55
N VAL A 532 2.58 15.27 6.41
CA VAL A 532 3.62 16.12 5.82
C VAL A 532 3.02 17.52 5.69
N ALA A 533 3.73 18.54 6.18
CA ALA A 533 3.29 19.92 6.00
C ALA A 533 3.19 20.28 4.50
N PRO A 534 2.10 20.93 4.04
CA PRO A 534 2.08 21.53 2.71
C PRO A 534 3.08 22.69 2.63
N TRP A 535 3.46 23.06 1.41
CA TRP A 535 4.08 24.37 1.13
C TRP A 535 3.14 25.50 1.56
N ASP A 536 3.67 26.67 1.90
CA ASP A 536 2.91 27.68 2.64
C ASP A 536 1.70 28.23 1.83
N PHE A 537 1.85 28.46 0.53
CA PHE A 537 0.78 28.78 -0.43
C PHE A 537 -0.34 27.73 -0.48
N GLY A 538 -0.01 26.48 -0.14
CA GLY A 538 -0.91 25.34 -0.15
C GLY A 538 -1.86 25.27 1.05
N ILE A 539 -1.71 26.17 2.01
CA ILE A 539 -2.40 26.15 3.30
C ILE A 539 -3.47 27.24 3.35
N SER A 540 -4.67 26.89 3.82
CA SER A 540 -5.67 27.88 4.21
C SER A 540 -5.21 28.60 5.49
N ALA A 541 -4.86 29.87 5.37
CA ALA A 541 -4.37 30.68 6.49
C ALA A 541 -5.39 30.77 7.64
N GLU A 542 -6.67 30.99 7.32
CA GLU A 542 -7.76 31.02 8.30
C GLU A 542 -7.88 29.70 9.09
N TRP A 543 -7.76 28.57 8.39
CA TRP A 543 -7.81 27.25 9.03
C TRP A 543 -6.58 27.01 9.90
N LEU A 544 -5.38 27.35 9.43
CA LEU A 544 -4.14 27.17 10.19
C LEU A 544 -4.17 27.98 11.50
N ASP A 545 -4.63 29.23 11.42
CA ASP A 545 -4.80 30.09 12.60
C ASP A 545 -5.82 29.54 13.59
N ALA A 546 -6.92 28.94 13.11
CA ALA A 546 -7.86 28.24 13.98
C ALA A 546 -7.23 27.02 14.67
N GLN A 547 -6.50 26.17 13.93
CA GLN A 547 -5.86 24.98 14.49
C GLN A 547 -4.71 25.29 15.45
N ARG A 548 -3.96 26.38 15.22
CA ARG A 548 -2.93 26.87 16.16
C ARG A 548 -3.52 27.34 17.50
N ARG A 549 -4.80 27.72 17.55
CA ARG A 549 -5.53 28.09 18.77
C ARG A 549 -6.16 26.90 19.49
N ASP A 550 -6.38 25.77 18.81
CA ASP A 550 -6.83 24.51 19.42
C ASP A 550 -5.66 23.78 20.10
N PRO A 551 -5.64 23.62 21.44
CA PRO A 551 -4.57 22.90 22.14
C PRO A 551 -4.37 21.45 21.68
N ALA A 552 -5.42 20.80 21.17
CA ALA A 552 -5.34 19.41 20.71
C ALA A 552 -4.73 19.27 19.30
N SER A 553 -4.75 20.34 18.49
CA SER A 553 -4.29 20.32 17.10
C SER A 553 -3.06 21.18 16.85
N ALA A 554 -2.78 22.19 17.68
CA ALA A 554 -1.59 23.02 17.60
C ALA A 554 -0.26 22.23 17.51
N PRO A 555 -0.04 21.11 18.25
CA PRO A 555 1.17 20.29 18.09
C PRO A 555 1.31 19.63 16.71
N LEU A 556 0.19 19.38 16.00
CA LEU A 556 0.17 18.70 14.70
C LEU A 556 0.45 19.64 13.52
N VAL A 557 0.31 20.96 13.74
CA VAL A 557 0.49 22.04 12.75
C VAL A 557 1.56 23.06 13.19
N HIS A 558 2.37 22.73 14.19
CA HIS A 558 3.39 23.64 14.75
C HIS A 558 4.52 23.96 13.74
N ASP A 559 4.72 23.09 12.76
CA ASP A 559 5.67 23.15 11.66
C ASP A 559 5.10 23.83 10.40
N TRP A 560 3.79 23.92 10.26
CA TRP A 560 3.10 24.50 9.10
C TRP A 560 3.27 26.03 9.02
N GLY A 561 3.37 26.59 7.81
CA GLY A 561 3.58 28.03 7.61
C GLY A 561 5.01 28.48 7.94
N LYS A 562 6.00 27.66 7.59
CA LYS A 562 7.44 27.85 7.88
C LYS A 562 8.37 27.37 6.76
N TYR A 563 7.83 26.72 5.73
CA TYR A 563 8.64 26.10 4.66
C TYR A 563 8.89 27.06 3.50
N GLY A 564 8.17 28.18 3.47
CA GLY A 564 8.12 29.09 2.33
C GLY A 564 7.33 28.50 1.17
N ASP A 565 7.37 29.25 0.06
CA ASP A 565 6.82 28.81 -1.21
C ASP A 565 7.94 28.37 -2.15
N PRO A 566 7.72 27.38 -3.01
CA PRO A 566 8.65 27.04 -4.08
C PRO A 566 8.57 28.05 -5.23
N GLU A 567 9.63 28.10 -6.04
CA GLU A 567 9.73 29.01 -7.19
C GLU A 567 8.53 28.86 -8.14
N GLY A 568 7.91 29.99 -8.50
CA GLY A 568 6.73 30.03 -9.38
C GLY A 568 5.37 29.87 -8.69
N PHE A 569 5.31 29.68 -7.37
CA PHE A 569 4.07 29.51 -6.60
C PHE A 569 3.91 30.56 -5.50
N GLY A 570 2.67 30.82 -5.08
CA GLY A 570 2.35 31.72 -3.97
C GLY A 570 3.09 33.06 -4.02
N ALA A 571 3.78 33.40 -2.92
CA ALA A 571 4.56 34.64 -2.81
C ALA A 571 5.78 34.70 -3.76
N GLN A 572 6.26 33.57 -4.30
CA GLN A 572 7.39 33.54 -5.24
C GLN A 572 6.97 33.66 -6.72
N ALA A 573 5.68 33.53 -7.04
CA ALA A 573 5.20 33.66 -8.42
C ALA A 573 5.53 35.02 -9.06
N MET A 574 5.43 36.12 -8.29
CA MET A 574 5.65 37.49 -8.81
C MET A 574 7.11 37.89 -8.98
N SER A 575 8.06 37.15 -8.41
CA SER A 575 9.48 37.52 -8.45
C SER A 575 10.09 37.38 -9.85
N ALA A 576 9.63 36.40 -10.65
CA ALA A 576 10.22 36.03 -11.94
C ALA A 576 10.02 37.09 -13.04
N ASP A 577 8.87 37.78 -13.06
CA ASP A 577 8.56 38.81 -14.09
C ASP A 577 9.42 40.09 -13.94
N SER A 578 9.94 40.33 -12.74
CA SER A 578 10.73 41.54 -12.43
C SER A 578 12.12 41.56 -13.08
N THR A 579 12.65 40.40 -13.49
CA THR A 579 14.04 40.27 -13.96
C THR A 579 14.18 40.05 -15.47
N THR A 580 13.08 39.74 -16.17
CA THR A 580 13.10 39.39 -17.61
C THR A 580 12.68 40.57 -18.52
N SER A 581 12.24 41.68 -17.93
CA SER A 581 11.64 42.82 -18.64
C SER A 581 12.63 43.78 -19.31
N ASP A 582 13.95 43.63 -19.12
CA ASP A 582 14.97 44.60 -19.59
C ASP A 582 15.85 44.12 -20.77
N THR A 583 15.40 43.15 -21.59
CA THR A 583 16.20 42.74 -22.78
C THR A 583 15.37 42.31 -24.01
N ARG A 584 14.03 42.36 -24.01
CA ARG A 584 13.25 41.68 -25.07
C ARG A 584 12.00 42.38 -25.64
N LEU A 585 12.04 43.71 -25.85
CA LEU A 585 11.03 44.40 -26.70
C LEU A 585 11.63 45.36 -27.74
N ARG A 586 12.13 44.80 -28.85
CA ARG A 586 12.19 45.45 -30.18
C ARG A 586 12.02 44.41 -31.31
N ALA A 587 10.85 43.80 -31.38
CA ALA A 587 10.28 43.09 -32.53
C ALA A 587 8.77 43.04 -32.29
N VAL A 588 7.99 44.03 -32.74
CA VAL A 588 7.22 43.98 -34.00
C VAL A 588 6.23 42.81 -34.02
N ASP A 589 5.04 43.04 -33.48
CA ASP A 589 3.85 42.23 -33.75
C ASP A 589 3.04 42.84 -34.90
N PRO A 590 2.57 42.02 -35.87
CA PRO A 590 1.54 42.43 -36.82
C PRO A 590 0.15 42.21 -36.22
N GLN A 591 -0.55 43.33 -36.04
CA GLN A 591 -1.98 43.48 -35.80
C GLN A 591 -2.85 42.37 -36.43
N PHE A 592 -3.66 41.69 -35.60
CA PHE A 592 -4.65 40.71 -36.03
C PHE A 592 -6.04 41.16 -35.56
N ASP A 593 -6.76 41.84 -36.45
CA ASP A 593 -8.09 42.39 -36.15
C ASP A 593 -9.11 41.24 -36.01
N PHE A 594 -9.87 41.23 -34.91
CA PHE A 594 -10.93 40.25 -34.65
C PHE A 594 -12.30 40.94 -34.74
N ASP A 595 -12.68 41.30 -35.96
CA ASP A 595 -13.99 41.89 -36.27
C ASP A 595 -14.89 40.84 -36.92
N GLY A 596 -16.08 40.64 -36.34
CA GLY A 596 -17.13 39.78 -36.90
C GLY A 596 -17.46 38.54 -36.08
N LEU A 597 -18.54 38.63 -35.29
CA LEU A 597 -19.72 37.80 -35.50
C LEU A 597 -20.93 38.49 -34.86
N SER A 598 -21.72 39.16 -35.70
CA SER A 598 -22.98 39.80 -35.36
C SER A 598 -24.07 38.78 -35.05
N GLU A 599 -24.95 39.17 -34.13
CA GLU A 599 -26.40 38.99 -34.16
C GLU A 599 -26.98 37.90 -35.10
N ARG A 600 -27.67 36.93 -34.49
CA ARG A 600 -28.88 36.35 -35.09
C ARG A 600 -29.91 36.05 -34.02
N GLU A 601 -31.00 36.80 -34.07
CA GLU A 601 -32.25 36.52 -33.36
C GLU A 601 -32.97 35.34 -34.02
N GLU A 602 -33.53 34.45 -33.21
CA GLU A 602 -34.89 33.86 -33.37
C GLU A 602 -35.37 33.32 -32.01
#